data_AF-A0A7R9UJ83-F1
#
_entry.id   AF-A0A7R9UJ83-F1
#
_cell.length_a   1.000
_cell.length_b   1.000
_cell.length_c   1.000
_cell.angle_alpha   90.00
_cell.angle_beta   90.00
_cell.angle_gamma   90.00
#
_symmetry.space_group_name_H-M   'P 1'
#
loop_
_entity.id
_entity.type
_entity.pdbx_description
1 polymer ?
#
loop_
_entity_poly.entity_id
_entity_poly.type
_entity_poly.pdbx_seq_one_letter_code
_entity_poly.pdbx_strand_id
1 'polypeptide(L)'
;MTVKEGVLRRGTPLCVVIPPPAGSPEGTSPTVLDLGRVASIEKDKKPVDDLKRGQSAAVKVDIPTNVTFGRHFNASSLLYARLTRESINALKENFKDELSKDEWQLVIKLKRMFAII
;
A
#
# COMPACT_ATOMS: atom_id res chain seq x y z
N MET A 1 4.83 0.38 -12.40
CA MET A 1 4.56 1.31 -11.27
C MET A 1 5.87 1.75 -10.65
N THR A 2 5.88 2.88 -9.95
CA THR A 2 7.07 3.45 -9.29
C THR A 2 6.81 3.57 -7.80
N VAL A 3 7.74 3.10 -6.96
CA VAL A 3 7.60 3.19 -5.50
C VAL A 3 7.95 4.60 -5.04
N LYS A 4 6.98 5.29 -4.42
CA LYS A 4 7.16 6.68 -3.95
C LYS A 4 7.85 6.77 -2.59
N GLU A 5 7.50 5.88 -1.66
CA GLU A 5 8.04 5.80 -0.30
C GLU A 5 8.08 4.34 0.15
N GLY A 6 9.05 3.98 1.00
CA GLY A 6 9.20 2.62 1.54
C GLY A 6 9.75 1.59 0.55
N VAL A 7 9.41 0.32 0.80
CA VAL A 7 9.81 -0.84 0.01
C VAL A 7 8.57 -1.67 -0.32
N LEU A 8 8.37 -1.99 -1.59
CA LEU A 8 7.34 -2.92 -2.05
C LEU A 8 7.93 -4.33 -2.11
N ARG A 9 7.25 -5.33 -1.55
CA ARG A 9 7.69 -6.72 -1.59
C ARG A 9 6.62 -7.59 -2.25
N ARG A 10 7.02 -8.76 -2.74
CA ARG A 10 6.06 -9.79 -3.16
C ARG A 10 5.16 -10.17 -1.97
N GLY A 11 3.87 -10.37 -2.23
CA GLY A 11 2.87 -10.69 -1.22
C GLY A 11 2.32 -9.51 -0.43
N THR A 12 2.87 -8.30 -0.59
CA THR A 12 2.34 -7.09 0.06
C THR A 12 0.87 -6.89 -0.34
N PRO A 13 -0.07 -6.79 0.62
CA PRO A 13 -1.45 -6.44 0.33
C PRO A 13 -1.52 -4.96 -0.05
N LEU A 14 -2.30 -4.64 -1.08
CA LEU A 14 -2.46 -3.30 -1.63
C LEU A 14 -3.89 -2.81 -1.50
N CYS A 15 -4.03 -1.50 -1.31
CA CYS A 15 -5.32 -0.82 -1.26
C CYS A 15 -5.23 0.58 -1.88
N VAL A 16 -6.38 1.16 -2.18
CA VAL A 16 -6.55 2.57 -2.54
C VAL A 16 -7.34 3.26 -1.43
N VAL A 17 -6.89 4.44 -1.03
CA VAL A 17 -7.62 5.27 -0.07
C VAL A 17 -8.42 6.30 -0.85
N ILE A 18 -9.74 6.17 -0.82
CA ILE A 18 -10.68 7.06 -1.49
C ILE A 18 -11.13 8.12 -0.46
N PRO A 19 -10.81 9.40 -0.68
CA PRO A 19 -11.24 10.45 0.24
C PRO A 19 -12.77 10.57 0.24
N PRO A 20 -13.37 11.06 1.33
CA PRO A 20 -14.80 11.35 1.37
C PRO A 20 -15.21 12.30 0.22
N PRO A 21 -16.41 12.12 -0.37
CA PRO A 21 -16.94 13.05 -1.36
C PRO A 21 -16.95 14.50 -0.84
N ALA A 22 -16.79 15.46 -1.76
CA ALA A 22 -16.95 16.88 -1.41
C ALA A 22 -18.35 17.14 -0.84
N GLY A 23 -18.42 17.77 0.34
CA GLY A 23 -19.66 18.00 1.08
C GLY A 23 -20.02 16.90 2.10
N SER A 24 -19.18 15.88 2.27
CA SER A 24 -19.33 14.93 3.38
C SER A 24 -19.21 15.64 4.74
N PRO A 25 -19.95 15.19 5.78
CA PRO A 25 -19.82 15.75 7.12
C PRO A 25 -18.37 15.79 7.61
N GLU A 26 -18.03 16.84 8.36
CA GLU A 26 -16.72 16.94 9.00
C GLU A 26 -16.47 15.72 9.90
N GLY A 27 -15.29 15.10 9.76
CA GLY A 27 -14.95 13.86 10.46
C GLY A 27 -15.31 12.56 9.72
N THR A 28 -15.87 12.63 8.51
CA THR A 28 -16.08 11.43 7.68
C THR A 28 -14.74 10.76 7.35
N SER A 29 -14.59 9.49 7.71
CA SER A 29 -13.36 8.74 7.45
C SER A 29 -13.23 8.37 5.97
N PRO A 30 -12.00 8.32 5.43
CA PRO A 30 -11.78 7.87 4.06
C PRO A 30 -12.16 6.39 3.90
N THR A 31 -12.65 6.04 2.71
CA THR A 31 -12.97 4.65 2.37
C THR A 31 -11.72 3.95 1.87
N VAL A 32 -11.41 2.77 2.41
CA VAL A 32 -10.29 1.95 1.96
C VAL A 32 -10.81 0.87 1.04
N LEU A 33 -10.41 0.90 -0.23
CA LEU A 33 -10.69 -0.14 -1.21
C LEU A 33 -9.51 -1.11 -1.26
N ASP A 34 -9.71 -2.33 -0.74
CA ASP A 34 -8.71 -3.38 -0.83
C ASP A 34 -8.62 -3.92 -2.26
N LEU A 35 -7.41 -3.95 -2.83
CA LEU A 35 -7.16 -4.37 -4.21
C LEU A 35 -6.62 -5.79 -4.33
N GLY A 36 -6.14 -6.40 -3.24
CA GLY A 36 -5.53 -7.73 -3.26
C GLY A 36 -4.03 -7.69 -2.96
N ARG A 37 -3.24 -8.62 -3.50
CA ARG A 37 -1.83 -8.81 -3.12
C ARG A 37 -0.88 -8.80 -4.31
N VAL A 38 0.35 -8.33 -4.11
CA VAL A 38 1.40 -8.41 -5.12
C VAL A 38 1.74 -9.87 -5.41
N ALA A 39 1.48 -10.32 -6.64
CA ALA A 39 1.77 -11.66 -7.10
C ALA A 39 3.22 -11.79 -7.60
N SER A 40 3.71 -10.83 -8.37
CA SER A 40 5.08 -10.80 -8.88
C SER A 40 5.57 -9.38 -9.14
N ILE A 41 6.90 -9.20 -9.10
CA ILE A 41 7.58 -7.95 -9.44
C ILE A 41 8.64 -8.30 -10.49
N GLU A 42 8.63 -7.58 -11.61
CA GLU A 42 9.56 -7.75 -12.71
C GLU A 42 10.22 -6.42 -13.06
N LYS A 43 11.53 -6.35 -12.85
CA LYS A 43 12.36 -5.19 -13.20
C LYS A 43 13.27 -5.60 -14.35
N ASP A 44 13.22 -4.85 -15.46
CA ASP A 44 14.02 -5.12 -16.65
C ASP A 44 13.86 -6.57 -17.17
N LYS A 45 12.62 -7.09 -17.16
CA LYS A 45 12.24 -8.48 -17.51
C LYS A 45 12.84 -9.57 -16.62
N LYS A 46 13.39 -9.20 -15.46
CA LYS A 46 13.91 -10.14 -14.46
C LYS A 46 13.00 -10.13 -13.22
N PRO A 47 12.64 -11.31 -12.69
CA PRO A 47 11.88 -11.37 -11.44
C PRO A 47 12.76 -10.86 -10.29
N VAL A 48 12.14 -10.07 -9.40
CA VAL A 48 12.77 -9.57 -8.17
C VAL A 48 11.80 -9.74 -7.00
N ASP A 49 12.32 -9.84 -5.78
CA ASP A 49 11.50 -10.01 -4.59
C ASP A 49 11.05 -8.69 -3.93
N ASP A 50 11.81 -7.62 -4.15
CA ASP A 50 11.51 -6.29 -3.63
C ASP A 50 11.82 -5.15 -4.61
N LEU A 51 11.19 -4.01 -4.37
CA LEU A 51 11.39 -2.75 -5.08
C LEU A 51 11.47 -1.59 -4.09
N LYS A 52 12.57 -0.84 -4.11
CA LYS A 52 12.80 0.28 -3.18
C LYS A 52 12.27 1.61 -3.75
N ARG A 53 12.14 2.62 -2.89
CA ARG A 53 11.82 4.01 -3.26
C ARG A 53 12.61 4.48 -4.49
N GLY A 54 11.90 5.12 -5.42
CA GLY A 54 12.43 5.67 -6.66
C GLY A 54 12.59 4.66 -7.80
N GLN A 55 12.54 3.36 -7.51
CA GLN A 55 12.62 2.33 -8.54
C GLN A 55 11.26 2.12 -9.22
N SER A 56 11.33 1.73 -10.49
CA SER A 56 10.16 1.43 -11.34
C SER A 56 10.25 0.01 -11.87
N ALA A 57 9.13 -0.71 -11.84
CA ALA A 57 9.02 -2.09 -12.32
C ALA A 57 7.59 -2.42 -12.78
N ALA A 58 7.45 -3.51 -13.52
CA ALA A 58 6.16 -4.14 -13.77
C ALA A 58 5.78 -4.94 -12.51
N VAL A 59 4.54 -4.79 -12.05
CA VAL A 59 4.05 -5.46 -10.85
C VAL A 59 2.72 -6.07 -11.18
N LYS A 60 2.61 -7.39 -11.00
CA LYS A 60 1.36 -8.12 -11.11
C LYS A 60 0.69 -8.13 -9.75
N VAL A 61 -0.58 -7.76 -9.70
CA VAL A 61 -1.41 -7.81 -8.50
C VAL A 61 -2.51 -8.84 -8.75
N ASP A 62 -2.71 -9.74 -7.80
CA ASP A 62 -3.86 -10.64 -7.80
C ASP A 62 -5.05 -9.91 -7.18
N ILE A 63 -5.98 -9.48 -8.05
CA ILE A 63 -7.11 -8.63 -7.70
C ILE A 63 -8.38 -9.48 -7.64
N PRO A 64 -9.19 -9.39 -6.58
CA PRO A 64 -10.45 -10.12 -6.51
C PRO A 64 -11.44 -9.63 -7.58
N THR A 65 -12.31 -10.53 -8.04
CA THR A 65 -13.19 -10.30 -9.21
C THR A 65 -14.19 -9.16 -9.03
N ASN A 66 -14.48 -8.75 -7.79
CA ASN A 66 -15.38 -7.65 -7.48
C ASN A 66 -14.75 -6.26 -7.64
N VAL A 67 -13.43 -6.17 -7.86
CA VAL A 67 -12.71 -4.91 -8.06
C VAL A 67 -12.27 -4.79 -9.51
N THR A 68 -12.42 -3.60 -10.09
CA THR A 68 -12.22 -3.39 -11.54
C THR A 68 -11.47 -2.10 -11.81
N PHE A 69 -10.38 -2.20 -12.57
CA PHE A 69 -9.61 -1.07 -13.08
C PHE A 69 -10.46 -0.24 -14.06
N GLY A 70 -10.34 1.09 -14.00
CA GLY A 70 -11.15 2.04 -14.77
C GLY A 70 -12.50 2.38 -14.14
N ARG A 71 -13.01 1.55 -13.22
CA ARG A 71 -14.26 1.80 -12.48
C ARG A 71 -14.02 2.19 -11.03
N HIS A 72 -13.32 1.34 -10.28
CA HIS A 72 -13.12 1.54 -8.84
C HIS A 72 -11.80 2.27 -8.53
N PHE A 73 -10.79 2.05 -9.37
CA PHE A 73 -9.50 2.73 -9.33
C PHE A 73 -8.94 2.83 -10.74
N ASN A 74 -7.96 3.71 -10.96
CA ASN A 74 -7.38 3.98 -12.27
C ASN A 74 -5.88 4.28 -12.18
N ALA A 75 -5.25 4.65 -13.29
CA ALA A 75 -3.81 4.91 -13.37
C ALA A 75 -3.34 6.10 -12.51
N SER A 76 -4.20 7.07 -12.18
CA SER A 76 -3.86 8.21 -11.32
C SER A 76 -4.06 7.93 -9.84
N SER A 77 -4.73 6.82 -9.50
CA SER A 77 -4.97 6.42 -8.11
C SER A 77 -3.66 6.05 -7.42
N LEU A 78 -3.45 6.58 -6.21
CA LEU A 78 -2.31 6.19 -5.38
C LEU A 78 -2.59 4.85 -4.69
N LEU A 79 -1.63 3.95 -4.79
CA LEU A 79 -1.64 2.64 -4.16
C LEU A 79 -0.86 2.71 -2.85
N TYR A 80 -1.40 2.08 -1.81
CA TYR A 80 -0.79 1.99 -0.50
C TYR A 80 -0.68 0.53 -0.08
N ALA A 81 0.34 0.21 0.72
CA ALA A 81 0.37 -1.06 1.42
C ALA A 81 -0.77 -1.08 2.46
N ARG A 82 -1.59 -2.12 2.43
CA ARG A 82 -2.68 -2.29 3.38
C ARG A 82 -2.10 -2.59 4.76
N LEU A 83 -2.15 -1.61 5.64
CA LEU A 83 -1.66 -1.71 7.01
C LEU A 83 -2.83 -1.98 7.96
N THR A 84 -2.62 -2.86 8.94
CA THR A 84 -3.58 -3.20 10.00
C THR A 84 -2.92 -3.08 11.38
N ARG A 85 -3.70 -3.15 12.46
CA ARG A 85 -3.13 -3.08 13.81
C ARG A 85 -2.22 -4.27 14.07
N GLU A 86 -2.63 -5.44 13.61
CA GLU A 86 -1.92 -6.71 13.69
C GLU A 86 -0.59 -6.61 12.94
N SER A 87 -0.60 -6.05 11.71
CA SER A 87 0.63 -5.81 10.95
C SER A 87 1.58 -4.86 11.67
N ILE A 88 1.08 -3.78 12.30
CA ILE A 88 1.92 -2.85 13.06
C ILE A 88 2.54 -3.52 14.28
N ASN A 89 1.76 -4.32 15.02
CA ASN A 89 2.28 -5.05 16.18
C ASN A 89 3.37 -6.04 15.74
N ALA A 90 3.11 -6.82 14.68
CA ALA A 90 4.10 -7.75 14.13
C ALA A 90 5.40 -7.04 13.70
N LEU A 91 5.30 -5.86 13.07
CA LEU A 91 6.47 -5.05 12.72
C LEU A 91 7.27 -4.60 13.95
N LYS A 92 6.59 -4.22 15.03
CA LYS A 92 7.25 -3.78 16.27
C LYS A 92 7.90 -4.94 17.03
N GLU A 93 7.31 -6.11 16.99
CA GLU A 93 7.78 -7.30 17.71
C GLU A 93 8.93 -7.98 17.00
N ASN A 94 8.88 -8.07 15.67
CA ASN A 94 9.80 -8.91 14.91
C ASN A 94 10.79 -8.13 14.02
N PHE A 95 10.48 -6.87 13.67
CA PHE A 95 11.22 -6.13 12.64
C PHE A 95 11.64 -4.72 13.07
N LYS A 96 11.64 -4.45 14.38
CA LYS A 96 11.95 -3.12 14.93
C LYS A 96 13.30 -2.58 14.46
N ASP A 97 14.32 -3.43 14.50
CA ASP A 97 15.70 -3.07 14.19
C ASP A 97 16.03 -3.21 12.69
N GLU A 98 15.17 -3.89 11.93
CA GLU A 98 15.32 -4.04 10.47
C GLU A 98 14.77 -2.84 9.70
N LEU A 99 13.77 -2.15 10.25
CA LEU A 99 13.17 -0.99 9.62
C LEU A 99 14.00 0.28 9.88
N SER A 100 14.30 0.99 8.80
CA SER A 100 14.91 2.31 8.88
C SER A 100 13.98 3.34 9.53
N LYS A 101 14.56 4.46 9.98
CA LYS A 101 13.79 5.58 10.57
C LYS A 101 12.71 6.08 9.60
N ASP A 102 13.03 6.18 8.32
CA ASP A 102 12.10 6.65 7.28
C ASP A 102 10.94 5.67 7.07
N GLU A 103 11.20 4.36 7.12
CA GLU A 103 10.16 3.34 7.05
C GLU A 103 9.24 3.40 8.27
N TRP A 104 9.79 3.61 9.47
CA TRP A 104 8.98 3.84 10.67
C TRP A 104 8.12 5.11 10.57
N GLN A 105 8.66 6.20 10.02
CA GLN A 105 7.87 7.42 9.77
C GLN A 105 6.74 7.15 8.77
N LEU A 106 6.99 6.37 7.73
CA LEU A 106 5.95 5.96 6.78
C LEU A 106 4.87 5.11 7.46
N VAL A 107 5.23 4.16 8.32
CA VAL A 107 4.27 3.36 9.10
C VAL A 107 3.39 4.27 9.97
N ILE A 108 3.95 5.28 10.63
CA ILE A 108 3.19 6.24 11.45
C ILE A 108 2.24 7.08 10.56
N LYS A 109 2.71 7.54 9.40
CA LYS A 109 1.90 8.28 8.42
C LYS A 109 0.71 7.44 7.93
N LEU A 110 0.96 6.18 7.56
CA LEU A 110 -0.09 5.25 7.13
C LEU A 110 -1.05 4.90 8.28
N LYS A 111 -0.54 4.69 9.49
CA LYS A 111 -1.39 4.47 10.69
C LYS A 111 -2.43 5.59 10.85
N ARG A 112 -2.01 6.86 10.71
CA ARG A 112 -2.90 8.03 10.78
C ARG A 112 -3.86 8.07 9.61
N MET A 113 -3.39 7.84 8.39
CA MET A 113 -4.22 7.83 7.17
C MET A 113 -5.35 6.79 7.24
N PHE A 114 -5.05 5.61 7.78
CA PHE A 114 -6.01 4.52 7.94
C PHE A 114 -6.83 4.62 9.24
N ALA A 115 -6.67 5.68 10.04
CA ALA A 115 -7.31 5.84 11.34
C ALA A 115 -7.17 4.61 12.28
N ILE A 116 -6.02 3.92 12.21
CA ILE A 116 -5.75 2.75 13.06
C ILE A 116 -5.39 3.23 14.46
N ILE A 117 -6.10 2.74 15.48
CA ILE A 117 -5.89 3.11 16.89
C ILE A 117 -4.72 2.32 17.49
#